data_AF-A0A5N6VQE8-F1
#
_entry.id   AF-A0A5N6VQE8-F1
#
_cell.length_a   1.000
_cell.length_b   1.000
_cell.length_c   1.000
_cell.angle_alpha   90.00
_cell.angle_beta   90.00
_cell.angle_gamma   90.00
#
_symmetry.space_group_name_H-M   'P 1'
#
loop_
_entity.id
_entity.type
_entity.pdbx_description
1 polymer ?
#
loop_
_entity_poly.entity_id
_entity_poly.type
_entity_poly.pdbx_seq_one_letter_code
_entity_poly.pdbx_strand_id
1 'polypeptide(L)'
;MLDSKDKPRHKQTQQLQIPFNGPHQDNSTLHESRYTWQPTERSMMISKVHHKHQHIKGNGYAANDTELQKWVATTLFVEFVTVHDSFLGMLAPSAIEQIYNESAMFGTSLCMSESMWPSTIADLWGYWDRKIDSVTITDSANIVAINIMYPKSVPLWISPFLFISRSWTIYWLALHGISQDEYNIWHCFGVLMLALASCLYSTLPPYHRELPHRYYMNKSPEVAAKC
;
A
#
# COMPACT_ATOMS: atom_id res chain seq x y z
N MET A 1 9.97 0.01 31.68
CA MET A 1 10.51 0.98 30.71
C MET A 1 11.48 0.19 29.83
N LEU A 2 10.95 -0.56 28.87
CA LEU A 2 11.76 -1.41 27.98
C LEU A 2 12.07 -0.60 26.72
N ASP A 3 13.36 -0.52 26.41
CA ASP A 3 13.92 0.26 25.31
C ASP A 3 13.26 -0.11 23.97
N SER A 4 12.68 0.91 23.31
CA SER A 4 12.00 0.80 22.02
C SER A 4 12.92 0.29 20.89
N LYS A 5 14.24 0.39 21.08
CA LYS A 5 15.26 0.10 20.06
C LYS A 5 15.52 -1.38 19.77
N ASP A 6 15.11 -2.30 20.65
CA ASP A 6 15.39 -3.75 20.52
C ASP A 6 14.24 -4.57 19.91
N LYS A 7 13.14 -3.93 19.50
CA LYS A 7 12.06 -4.64 18.80
C LYS A 7 12.38 -4.77 17.31
N PRO A 8 12.14 -5.94 16.69
CA PRO A 8 12.23 -6.09 15.24
C PRO A 8 11.45 -4.96 14.54
N ARG A 9 12.00 -4.37 13.48
CA ARG A 9 11.45 -3.17 12.84
C ARG A 9 10.01 -3.37 12.36
N HIS A 10 9.68 -4.54 11.85
CA HIS A 10 8.29 -4.90 11.51
C HIS A 10 7.30 -4.78 12.70
N LYS A 11 7.75 -5.02 13.95
CA LYS A 11 6.92 -4.82 15.15
C LYS A 11 6.76 -3.35 15.52
N GLN A 12 7.67 -2.47 15.12
CA GLN A 12 7.53 -1.01 15.29
C GLN A 12 6.53 -0.45 14.26
N THR A 13 6.57 -0.93 13.01
CA THR A 13 5.58 -0.61 11.97
C THR A 13 4.16 -1.06 12.38
N GLN A 14 4.04 -2.22 13.05
CA GLN A 14 2.77 -2.69 13.59
C GLN A 14 2.37 -2.01 14.92
N GLN A 15 3.28 -1.63 15.82
CA GLN A 15 2.90 -1.14 17.17
C GLN A 15 2.26 0.26 17.24
N LEU A 16 2.12 0.97 16.12
CA LEU A 16 1.34 2.23 16.06
C LEU A 16 -0.19 2.01 15.97
N GLN A 17 -0.63 0.76 16.14
CA GLN A 17 -2.01 0.28 16.13
C GLN A 17 -2.81 0.73 17.38
N ILE A 18 -3.79 1.62 17.16
CA ILE A 18 -4.92 1.82 18.09
C ILE A 18 -5.88 0.62 17.91
N PRO A 19 -6.41 -0.01 18.97
CA PRO A 19 -7.51 -0.95 18.83
C PRO A 19 -8.77 -0.18 18.37
N PHE A 20 -9.05 -0.19 17.07
CA PHE A 20 -10.32 0.30 16.53
C PHE A 20 -11.35 -0.84 16.55
N ASN A 21 -12.34 -0.71 17.42
CA ASN A 21 -13.46 -1.66 17.53
C ASN A 21 -14.57 -1.28 16.53
N GLY A 22 -14.24 -1.34 15.24
CA GLY A 22 -15.20 -1.16 14.15
C GLY A 22 -16.09 -2.41 13.99
N PRO A 23 -17.25 -2.31 13.31
CA PRO A 23 -18.10 -3.46 13.09
C PRO A 23 -17.35 -4.54 12.31
N HIS A 24 -17.34 -5.78 12.82
CA HIS A 24 -16.84 -6.96 12.11
C HIS A 24 -17.57 -7.07 10.76
N GLN A 25 -16.86 -6.79 9.68
CA GLN A 25 -17.42 -6.89 8.34
C GLN A 25 -17.31 -8.34 7.89
N ASP A 26 -18.46 -9.01 7.74
CA ASP A 26 -18.55 -10.37 7.22
C ASP A 26 -18.10 -10.39 5.74
N ASN A 27 -16.87 -10.81 5.54
CA ASN A 27 -16.16 -10.90 4.27
C ASN A 27 -16.38 -12.25 3.56
N SER A 28 -17.23 -13.14 4.09
CA SER A 28 -17.59 -14.42 3.45
C SER A 28 -18.34 -14.25 2.12
N THR A 29 -18.97 -13.09 1.90
CA THR A 29 -19.74 -12.77 0.69
C THR A 29 -18.94 -12.02 -0.39
N LEU A 30 -17.69 -11.65 -0.13
CA LEU A 30 -16.82 -10.98 -1.12
C LEU A 30 -16.28 -11.94 -2.19
N HIS A 31 -16.43 -13.25 -1.99
CA HIS A 31 -15.79 -14.27 -2.83
C HIS A 31 -16.59 -14.70 -4.08
N GLU A 32 -17.83 -14.26 -4.28
CA GLU A 32 -18.68 -14.81 -5.37
C GLU A 32 -19.09 -13.83 -6.49
N SER A 33 -18.56 -12.61 -6.54
CA SER A 33 -19.07 -11.58 -7.46
C SER A 33 -18.10 -11.17 -8.57
N ARG A 34 -18.21 -11.85 -9.72
CA ARG A 34 -18.20 -11.26 -11.09
C ARG A 34 -16.90 -10.64 -11.66
N TYR A 35 -15.79 -10.58 -10.93
CA TYR A 35 -14.54 -9.93 -11.40
C TYR A 35 -13.30 -10.85 -11.37
N THR A 36 -13.43 -12.05 -11.92
CA THR A 36 -12.30 -12.93 -12.23
C THR A 36 -11.75 -12.57 -13.62
N TRP A 37 -10.56 -11.97 -13.68
CA TRP A 37 -9.86 -11.72 -14.95
C TRP A 37 -9.71 -13.02 -15.74
N GLN A 38 -9.99 -13.01 -17.04
CA GLN A 38 -9.68 -14.17 -17.87
C GLN A 38 -8.16 -14.36 -17.94
N PRO A 39 -7.63 -15.61 -17.99
CA PRO A 39 -6.19 -15.85 -18.04
C PRO A 39 -5.47 -15.10 -19.19
N THR A 40 -6.16 -14.93 -20.32
CA THR A 40 -5.69 -14.20 -21.50
C THR A 40 -5.56 -12.70 -21.24
N GLU A 41 -6.57 -12.07 -20.63
CA GLU A 41 -6.56 -10.64 -20.28
C GLU A 41 -5.45 -10.31 -19.29
N ARG A 42 -5.29 -11.15 -18.26
CA ARG A 42 -4.21 -11.03 -17.26
C ARG A 42 -2.84 -11.06 -17.94
N SER A 43 -2.62 -12.03 -18.83
CA SER A 43 -1.35 -12.19 -19.56
C SER A 43 -1.05 -10.97 -20.46
N MET A 44 -2.08 -10.42 -21.11
CA MET A 44 -1.92 -9.20 -21.92
C MET A 44 -1.54 -7.98 -21.08
N MET A 45 -2.18 -7.79 -19.93
CA MET A 45 -1.87 -6.67 -19.02
C MET A 45 -0.43 -6.76 -18.50
N ILE A 46 0.01 -7.94 -18.08
CA ILE A 46 1.39 -8.19 -17.65
C ILE A 46 2.38 -7.87 -18.78
N SER A 47 2.09 -8.35 -20.00
CA SER A 47 2.93 -8.07 -21.18
C SER A 47 3.03 -6.58 -21.48
N LYS A 48 1.93 -5.83 -21.36
CA LYS A 48 1.93 -4.36 -21.54
C LYS A 48 2.81 -3.66 -20.49
N VAL A 49 2.70 -4.02 -19.21
CA VAL A 49 3.55 -3.47 -18.15
C VAL A 49 5.02 -3.82 -18.41
N HIS A 50 5.31 -5.06 -18.78
CA HIS A 50 6.65 -5.52 -19.12
C HIS A 50 7.26 -4.70 -20.27
N HIS A 51 6.49 -4.52 -21.35
CA HIS A 51 6.90 -3.73 -22.51
C HIS A 51 7.19 -2.27 -22.14
N LYS A 52 6.48 -1.69 -21.16
CA LYS A 52 6.81 -0.36 -20.65
C LYS A 52 8.09 -0.36 -19.82
N HIS A 53 8.28 -1.35 -18.93
CA HIS A 53 9.46 -1.42 -18.06
C HIS A 53 10.75 -1.80 -18.79
N GLN A 54 10.70 -2.48 -19.94
CA GLN A 54 11.89 -2.96 -20.66
C GLN A 54 12.87 -1.82 -21.06
N HIS A 55 12.34 -0.62 -21.26
CA HIS A 55 13.12 0.55 -21.70
C HIS A 55 13.54 1.46 -20.54
N ILE A 56 13.04 1.24 -19.32
CA ILE A 56 13.32 2.09 -18.17
C ILE A 56 14.57 1.56 -17.47
N LYS A 57 15.71 2.14 -17.84
CA LYS A 57 17.04 1.79 -17.33
C LYS A 57 17.76 3.03 -16.80
N GLY A 58 18.58 2.85 -15.78
CA GLY A 58 19.43 3.87 -15.18
C GLY A 58 20.79 3.27 -14.82
N ASN A 59 21.67 4.08 -14.21
CA ASN A 59 22.96 3.58 -13.76
C ASN A 59 22.78 2.51 -12.67
N GLY A 60 23.10 1.24 -12.97
CA GLY A 60 22.88 0.12 -12.07
C GLY A 60 21.40 -0.19 -11.76
N TYR A 61 20.46 0.33 -12.57
CA TYR A 61 19.03 0.15 -12.38
C TYR A 61 18.35 -0.36 -13.65
N ALA A 62 17.46 -1.33 -13.49
CA ALA A 62 16.54 -1.76 -14.53
C ALA A 62 15.17 -1.99 -13.91
N ALA A 63 14.11 -1.41 -14.49
CA ALA A 63 12.77 -1.55 -13.95
C ALA A 63 12.23 -2.99 -14.02
N ASN A 64 12.81 -3.83 -14.88
CA ASN A 64 12.47 -5.25 -14.98
C ASN A 64 13.39 -6.16 -14.13
N ASP A 65 14.22 -5.59 -13.26
CA ASP A 65 14.99 -6.37 -12.29
C ASP A 65 14.03 -7.05 -11.31
N THR A 66 14.13 -8.38 -11.22
CA THR A 66 13.19 -9.20 -10.46
C THR A 66 13.32 -9.01 -8.95
N GLU A 67 14.52 -8.72 -8.44
CA GLU A 67 14.73 -8.44 -7.01
C GLU A 67 14.18 -7.05 -6.64
N LEU A 68 14.28 -6.07 -7.54
CA LEU A 68 13.62 -4.77 -7.35
C LEU A 68 12.08 -4.92 -7.40
N GLN A 69 11.54 -5.74 -8.30
CA GLN A 69 10.10 -6.02 -8.35
C GLN A 69 9.62 -6.75 -7.08
N LYS A 70 10.40 -7.69 -6.55
CA LYS A 70 10.13 -8.32 -5.24
C LYS A 70 10.07 -7.29 -4.13
N TRP A 71 10.98 -6.32 -4.11
CA TRP A 71 10.95 -5.23 -3.15
C TRP A 71 9.69 -4.37 -3.28
N VAL A 72 9.31 -3.98 -4.50
CA VAL A 72 8.06 -3.25 -4.76
C VAL A 72 6.84 -4.03 -4.26
N ALA A 73 6.71 -5.31 -4.64
CA ALA A 73 5.62 -6.17 -4.19
C ALA A 73 5.57 -6.29 -2.65
N THR A 74 6.72 -6.40 -2.00
CA THR A 74 6.82 -6.42 -0.53
C THR A 74 6.31 -5.12 0.08
N THR A 75 6.73 -3.95 -0.45
CA THR A 75 6.26 -2.65 0.05
C THR A 75 4.75 -2.47 -0.12
N LEU A 76 4.18 -2.97 -1.21
CA LEU A 76 2.73 -2.92 -1.46
C LEU A 76 1.95 -3.78 -0.46
N PHE A 77 2.45 -4.99 -0.15
CA PHE A 77 1.82 -5.84 0.87
C PHE A 77 1.87 -5.18 2.26
N VAL A 78 3.03 -4.66 2.67
CA VAL A 78 3.20 -4.01 3.97
C VAL A 78 2.32 -2.76 4.08
N GLU A 79 2.27 -1.92 3.05
CA GLU A 79 1.40 -0.74 3.02
C GLU A 79 -0.08 -1.15 3.05
N PHE A 80 -0.48 -2.18 2.30
CA PHE A 80 -1.86 -2.68 2.30
C PHE A 80 -2.31 -3.10 3.70
N VAL A 81 -1.50 -3.90 4.41
CA VAL A 81 -1.82 -4.33 5.79
C VAL A 81 -1.85 -3.12 6.74
N THR A 82 -0.86 -2.22 6.63
CA THR A 82 -0.79 -1.00 7.46
C THR A 82 -2.01 -0.10 7.30
N VAL A 83 -2.39 0.19 6.05
CA VAL A 83 -3.53 1.06 5.73
C VAL A 83 -4.85 0.38 6.07
N HIS A 84 -4.99 -0.93 5.77
CA HIS A 84 -6.17 -1.69 6.14
C HIS A 84 -6.40 -1.64 7.65
N ASP A 85 -5.40 -1.99 8.45
CA ASP A 85 -5.49 -1.98 9.91
C ASP A 85 -5.86 -0.58 10.44
N SER A 86 -5.32 0.47 9.80
CA SER A 86 -5.57 1.87 10.17
C SER A 86 -7.02 2.31 9.93
N PHE A 87 -7.66 1.85 8.85
CA PHE A 87 -9.01 2.30 8.46
C PHE A 87 -10.12 1.35 8.89
N LEU A 88 -9.89 0.06 8.76
CA LEU A 88 -10.91 -1.01 8.87
C LEU A 88 -10.76 -1.84 10.15
N GLY A 89 -9.70 -1.60 10.92
CA GLY A 89 -9.38 -2.35 12.13
C GLY A 89 -8.45 -3.53 11.86
N MET A 90 -7.91 -4.08 12.94
CA MET A 90 -6.85 -5.10 12.89
C MET A 90 -7.33 -6.37 12.19
N LEU A 91 -6.57 -6.80 11.19
CA LEU A 91 -6.76 -8.11 10.58
C LEU A 91 -6.44 -9.22 11.58
N ALA A 92 -7.28 -10.26 11.60
CA ALA A 92 -6.96 -11.49 12.30
C ALA A 92 -5.71 -12.14 11.66
N PRO A 93 -4.85 -12.83 12.43
CA PRO A 93 -3.65 -13.46 11.89
C PRO A 93 -3.91 -14.39 10.68
N SER A 94 -5.03 -15.13 10.71
CA SER A 94 -5.46 -15.99 9.59
C SER A 94 -5.83 -15.21 8.33
N ALA A 95 -6.41 -14.02 8.47
CA ALA A 95 -6.72 -13.14 7.34
C ALA A 95 -5.45 -12.57 6.72
N ILE A 96 -4.46 -12.18 7.54
CA ILE A 96 -3.15 -11.72 7.05
C ILE A 96 -2.46 -12.85 6.27
N GLU A 97 -2.52 -14.09 6.77
CA GLU A 97 -1.95 -15.26 6.09
C GLU A 97 -2.67 -15.56 4.76
N GLN A 98 -3.99 -15.41 4.71
CA GLN A 98 -4.74 -15.53 3.45
C GLN A 98 -4.32 -14.44 2.44
N ILE A 99 -4.30 -13.18 2.87
CA ILE A 99 -3.86 -12.05 2.03
C ILE A 99 -2.42 -12.27 1.55
N TYR A 100 -1.54 -12.81 2.40
CA TYR A 100 -0.17 -13.13 2.06
C TYR A 100 -0.07 -14.17 0.94
N ASN A 101 -0.85 -15.24 1.04
CA ASN A 101 -0.91 -16.29 0.02
C ASN A 101 -1.45 -15.75 -1.31
N GLU A 102 -2.47 -14.88 -1.25
CA GLU A 102 -3.01 -14.21 -2.44
C GLU A 102 -2.02 -13.18 -3.04
N SER A 103 -1.18 -12.57 -2.21
CA SER A 103 -0.18 -11.57 -2.62
C SER A 103 0.93 -12.14 -3.51
N ALA A 104 1.23 -13.45 -3.41
CA ALA A 104 2.12 -14.12 -4.35
C ALA A 104 1.59 -13.98 -5.80
N MET A 105 0.27 -14.08 -6.00
CA MET A 105 -0.35 -13.89 -7.31
C MET A 105 -0.25 -12.44 -7.80
N PHE A 106 -0.32 -11.45 -6.91
CA PHE A 106 -0.08 -10.06 -7.28
C PHE A 106 1.37 -9.83 -7.70
N GLY A 107 2.34 -10.43 -7.00
CA GLY A 107 3.76 -10.40 -7.36
C GLY A 107 4.03 -10.92 -8.78
N THR A 108 3.34 -11.99 -9.20
CA THR A 108 3.45 -12.48 -10.60
C THR A 108 2.96 -11.49 -11.65
N SER A 109 2.03 -10.60 -11.27
CA SER A 109 1.55 -9.54 -12.17
C SER A 109 2.57 -8.41 -12.33
N LEU A 110 3.55 -8.33 -11.43
CA LEU A 110 4.70 -7.40 -11.45
C LEU A 110 5.94 -8.03 -12.11
N CYS A 111 5.77 -9.06 -12.95
CA CYS A 111 6.84 -9.77 -13.66
C CYS A 111 7.82 -10.57 -12.77
N MET A 112 7.47 -10.80 -11.49
CA MET A 112 8.25 -11.67 -10.60
C MET A 112 7.78 -13.14 -10.78
N SER A 113 8.66 -14.13 -10.72
CA SER A 113 8.21 -15.53 -10.64
C SER A 113 7.57 -15.80 -9.28
N GLU A 114 6.57 -16.68 -9.22
CA GLU A 114 5.93 -17.06 -7.96
C GLU A 114 6.94 -17.63 -6.94
N SER A 115 7.89 -18.43 -7.44
CA SER A 115 8.99 -19.01 -6.64
C SER A 115 9.91 -18.00 -5.97
N MET A 116 9.90 -16.74 -6.39
CA MET A 116 10.72 -15.68 -5.80
C MET A 116 10.04 -15.02 -4.60
N TRP A 117 8.72 -15.16 -4.45
CA TRP A 117 8.00 -14.71 -3.27
C TRP A 117 8.45 -15.52 -2.05
N PRO A 118 8.62 -14.91 -0.87
CA PRO A 118 9.06 -15.65 0.31
C PRO A 118 8.07 -16.79 0.65
N SER A 119 8.58 -17.91 1.15
CA SER A 119 7.74 -19.10 1.39
C SER A 119 6.80 -18.94 2.58
N THR A 120 7.19 -18.12 3.56
CA THR A 120 6.38 -17.82 4.73
C THR A 120 6.33 -16.32 4.99
N ILE A 121 5.28 -15.86 5.69
CA ILE A 121 5.18 -14.47 6.12
C ILE A 121 6.36 -14.08 7.04
N ALA A 122 6.91 -15.03 7.80
CA ALA A 122 8.11 -14.80 8.61
C ALA A 122 9.34 -14.52 7.73
N ASP A 123 9.49 -15.23 6.61
CA ASP A 123 10.56 -14.97 5.63
C ASP A 123 10.40 -13.61 4.97
N LEU A 124 9.15 -13.18 4.69
CA LEU A 124 8.86 -11.84 4.19
C LEU A 124 9.30 -10.77 5.19
N TRP A 125 8.96 -10.93 6.48
CA TRP A 125 9.40 -9.98 7.51
C TRP A 125 10.92 -9.95 7.67
N GLY A 126 11.58 -11.11 7.62
CA GLY A 126 13.04 -11.17 7.62
C GLY A 126 13.66 -10.49 6.39
N TYR A 127 13.04 -10.63 5.22
CA TYR A 127 13.45 -9.93 4.00
C TYR A 127 13.23 -8.41 4.11
N TRP A 128 12.08 -7.98 4.63
CA TRP A 128 11.74 -6.58 4.87
C TRP A 128 12.76 -5.89 5.77
N ASP A 129 13.03 -6.48 6.94
CA ASP A 129 13.97 -5.91 7.92
C ASP A 129 15.36 -5.75 7.28
N ARG A 130 15.88 -6.78 6.59
CA ARG A 130 17.17 -6.68 5.88
C ARG A 130 17.18 -5.61 4.78
N LYS A 131 16.09 -5.45 4.02
CA LYS A 131 16.01 -4.45 2.96
C LYS A 131 15.97 -3.05 3.54
N ILE A 132 15.13 -2.79 4.54
CA ILE A 132 15.07 -1.50 5.23
C ILE A 132 16.43 -1.13 5.85
N ASP A 133 17.17 -2.11 6.39
CA ASP A 133 18.51 -1.89 6.93
C ASP A 133 19.53 -1.50 5.85
N SER A 134 19.34 -1.98 4.62
CA SER A 134 20.28 -1.79 3.50
C SER A 134 19.97 -0.57 2.61
N VAL A 135 18.72 -0.08 2.61
CA VAL A 135 18.28 0.99 1.71
C VAL A 135 18.95 2.30 2.13
N THR A 136 19.66 2.91 1.17
CA THR A 136 20.23 4.25 1.32
C THR A 136 19.31 5.26 0.64
N ILE A 137 18.89 6.28 1.39
CA ILE A 137 18.09 7.39 0.85
C ILE A 137 19.02 8.31 0.06
N THR A 138 18.80 8.41 -1.25
CA THR A 138 19.57 9.31 -2.12
C THR A 138 18.93 10.69 -2.19
N ASP A 139 19.71 11.70 -2.59
CA ASP A 139 19.18 13.05 -2.81
C ASP A 139 18.06 13.07 -3.84
N SER A 140 18.18 12.27 -4.91
CA SER A 140 17.13 12.14 -5.93
C SER A 140 15.84 11.56 -5.34
N ALA A 141 15.94 10.55 -4.48
CA ALA A 141 14.76 9.98 -3.80
C ALA A 141 14.10 11.01 -2.87
N ASN A 142 14.90 11.78 -2.11
CA ASN A 142 14.40 12.85 -1.25
C ASN A 142 13.68 13.94 -2.06
N ILE A 143 14.22 14.35 -3.20
CA ILE A 143 13.58 15.35 -4.08
C ILE A 143 12.23 14.84 -4.59
N VAL A 144 12.15 13.56 -5.02
CA VAL A 144 10.90 12.95 -5.46
C VAL A 144 9.88 12.93 -4.33
N ALA A 145 10.28 12.49 -3.13
CA ALA A 145 9.41 12.48 -1.96
C ALA A 145 8.87 13.88 -1.62
N ILE A 146 9.74 14.91 -1.62
CA ILE A 146 9.33 16.30 -1.38
C ILE A 146 8.35 16.77 -2.45
N ASN A 147 8.60 16.48 -3.73
CA ASN A 147 7.71 16.92 -4.81
C ASN A 147 6.33 16.25 -4.76
N ILE A 148 6.26 14.99 -4.31
CA ILE A 148 4.99 14.28 -4.08
C ILE A 148 4.26 14.89 -2.87
N MET A 149 4.97 15.19 -1.79
CA MET A 149 4.38 15.69 -0.54
C MET A 149 4.02 17.18 -0.60
N TYR A 150 4.75 17.98 -1.38
CA TYR A 150 4.61 19.43 -1.52
C TYR A 150 4.50 19.84 -3.01
N PRO A 151 3.45 19.41 -3.73
CA PRO A 151 3.30 19.78 -5.13
C PRO A 151 3.05 21.29 -5.25
N LYS A 152 3.84 21.97 -6.10
CA LYS A 152 3.83 23.44 -6.22
C LYS A 152 2.65 24.00 -7.03
N SER A 153 1.96 23.16 -7.80
CA SER A 153 1.02 23.61 -8.83
C SER A 153 -0.36 22.97 -8.69
N VAL A 154 -0.94 23.03 -7.49
CA VAL A 154 -2.33 22.62 -7.25
C VAL A 154 -3.26 23.82 -7.05
N PRO A 155 -4.53 23.74 -7.48
CA PRO A 155 -5.54 24.72 -7.11
C PRO A 155 -5.69 24.84 -5.59
N LEU A 156 -5.92 26.07 -5.09
CA LEU A 156 -6.02 26.35 -3.65
C LEU A 156 -7.11 25.53 -2.93
N TRP A 157 -8.18 25.12 -3.64
CA TRP A 157 -9.24 24.29 -3.08
C TRP A 157 -8.81 22.85 -2.75
N ILE A 158 -7.69 22.37 -3.30
CA ILE A 158 -7.12 21.03 -2.99
C ILE A 158 -6.17 21.10 -1.79
N SER A 159 -5.73 22.29 -1.38
CA SER A 159 -4.79 22.48 -0.26
C SER A 159 -5.16 21.75 1.05
N PRO A 160 -6.42 21.77 1.54
CA PRO A 160 -6.76 21.02 2.75
C PRO A 160 -6.63 19.50 2.58
N PHE A 161 -6.91 18.96 1.39
CA PHE A 161 -6.71 17.55 1.09
C PHE A 161 -5.22 17.18 1.12
N LEU A 162 -4.35 18.02 0.58
CA LEU A 162 -2.90 17.78 0.66
C LEU A 162 -2.42 17.74 2.10
N PHE A 163 -2.87 18.67 2.94
CA PHE A 163 -2.56 18.67 4.38
C PHE A 163 -2.94 17.35 5.07
N ILE A 164 -4.14 16.84 4.79
CA ILE A 164 -4.61 15.55 5.31
C ILE A 164 -3.75 14.41 4.78
N SER A 165 -3.53 14.35 3.46
CA SER A 165 -2.73 13.28 2.84
C SER A 165 -1.33 13.18 3.45
N ARG A 166 -0.70 14.33 3.72
CA ARG A 166 0.63 14.39 4.35
C ARG A 166 0.62 13.86 5.78
N SER A 167 -0.44 14.19 6.52
CA SER A 167 -0.62 13.71 7.90
C SER A 167 -0.74 12.18 7.92
N TRP A 168 -1.52 11.59 7.01
CA TRP A 168 -1.64 10.14 6.87
C TRP A 168 -0.35 9.49 6.39
N THR A 169 0.34 10.07 5.41
CA THR A 169 1.63 9.54 4.93
C THR A 169 2.70 9.58 6.03
N ILE A 170 2.77 10.63 6.85
CA ILE A 170 3.70 10.68 7.99
C ILE A 170 3.34 9.63 9.04
N TYR A 171 2.04 9.43 9.28
CA TYR A 171 1.54 8.42 10.21
C TYR A 171 1.89 6.99 9.76
N TRP A 172 1.64 6.63 8.49
CA TRP A 172 1.91 5.29 7.95
C TRP A 172 3.40 5.03 7.72
N LEU A 173 4.14 6.01 7.21
CA LEU A 173 5.53 5.82 6.80
C LEU A 173 6.56 6.16 7.89
N ALA A 174 6.12 6.58 9.08
CA ALA A 174 6.94 6.98 10.23
C ALA A 174 8.26 7.64 9.81
N LEU A 175 8.16 8.72 9.01
CA LEU A 175 9.30 9.34 8.33
C LEU A 175 10.44 9.62 9.32
N HIS A 176 11.53 8.86 9.24
CA HIS A 176 12.70 9.07 10.10
C HIS A 176 13.32 10.43 9.77
N GLY A 177 13.37 11.35 10.76
CA GLY A 177 13.91 12.71 10.60
C GLY A 177 13.05 13.82 11.20
N ILE A 178 11.82 13.52 11.62
CA ILE A 178 10.95 14.44 12.36
C ILE A 178 11.25 14.35 13.86
N SER A 179 11.25 15.47 14.57
CA SER A 179 11.41 15.46 16.04
C SER A 179 10.27 14.66 16.69
N GLN A 180 10.53 13.97 17.82
CA GLN A 180 9.53 13.12 18.48
C GLN A 180 8.24 13.89 18.84
N ASP A 181 8.37 15.16 19.20
CA ASP A 181 7.23 16.02 19.57
C ASP A 181 6.39 16.40 18.35
N GLU A 182 7.03 16.75 17.24
CA GLU A 182 6.35 17.04 15.98
C GLU A 182 5.67 15.77 15.43
N TYR A 183 6.34 14.62 15.53
CA TYR A 183 5.75 13.33 15.21
C TYR A 183 4.47 13.06 16.02
N ASN A 184 4.49 13.30 17.34
CA ASN A 184 3.32 13.08 18.21
C ASN A 184 2.12 13.96 17.79
N ILE A 185 2.34 15.21 17.37
CA ILE A 185 1.27 16.10 16.90
C ILE A 185 0.65 15.57 15.61
N TRP A 186 1.48 15.26 14.62
CA TRP A 186 1.01 14.70 13.34
C TRP A 186 0.35 13.33 13.52
N HIS A 187 0.86 12.53 14.46
CA HIS A 187 0.27 11.24 14.84
C HIS A 187 -1.14 11.43 15.41
N CYS A 188 -1.31 12.29 16.41
CA CYS A 188 -2.62 12.59 16.99
C CYS A 188 -3.59 13.15 15.95
N PHE A 189 -3.12 14.08 15.10
CA PHE A 189 -3.95 14.65 14.03
C PHE A 189 -4.33 13.60 12.97
N GLY A 190 -3.38 12.76 12.57
CA GLY A 190 -3.61 11.66 11.63
C GLY A 190 -4.63 10.65 12.15
N VAL A 191 -4.50 10.21 13.41
CA VAL A 191 -5.47 9.31 14.06
C VAL A 191 -6.86 9.93 14.14
N LEU A 192 -6.96 11.22 14.51
CA LEU A 192 -8.24 11.92 14.52
C LEU A 192 -8.88 11.97 13.13
N MET A 193 -8.11 12.31 12.10
CA MET A 193 -8.61 12.36 10.71
C MET A 193 -8.99 10.96 10.19
N LEU A 194 -8.24 9.92 10.53
CA LEU A 194 -8.59 8.53 10.21
C LEU A 194 -9.89 8.13 10.88
N ALA A 195 -10.06 8.41 12.18
CA ALA A 195 -11.30 8.09 12.90
C ALA A 195 -12.52 8.79 12.29
N LEU A 196 -12.39 10.07 11.89
CA LEU A 196 -13.43 10.80 11.18
C LEU A 196 -13.72 10.18 9.81
N ALA A 197 -12.69 9.83 9.04
CA ALA A 197 -12.84 9.20 7.74
C ALA A 197 -13.47 7.81 7.83
N SER A 198 -13.09 6.98 8.81
CA SER A 198 -13.69 5.67 9.06
C SER A 198 -15.14 5.79 9.52
N CYS A 199 -15.49 6.80 10.32
CA CYS A 199 -16.88 7.09 10.70
C CYS A 199 -17.71 7.54 9.48
N LEU A 200 -17.16 8.42 8.66
CA LEU A 200 -17.80 8.83 7.40
C LEU A 200 -17.96 7.63 6.45
N TYR A 201 -16.93 6.78 6.35
CA TYR A 201 -16.96 5.58 5.53
C TYR A 201 -18.01 4.59 6.04
N SER A 202 -18.10 4.33 7.34
CA SER A 202 -19.06 3.39 7.93
C SER A 202 -20.51 3.84 7.76
N THR A 203 -20.75 5.16 7.72
CA THR A 203 -22.07 5.76 7.49
C THR A 203 -22.45 5.90 6.02
N LEU A 204 -21.48 5.83 5.10
CA LEU A 204 -21.75 5.86 3.65
C LEU A 204 -22.52 4.61 3.19
N PRO A 205 -23.70 4.76 2.54
CA PRO A 205 -24.43 3.64 1.98
C PRO A 205 -23.59 2.84 0.96
N PRO A 206 -23.73 1.50 0.87
CA PRO A 206 -22.95 0.65 -0.04
C PRO A 206 -22.95 1.13 -1.50
N TYR A 207 -24.08 1.70 -1.94
CA TYR A 207 -24.22 2.26 -3.29
C TYR A 207 -23.15 3.32 -3.62
N HIS A 208 -22.84 4.22 -2.67
CA HIS A 208 -21.84 5.28 -2.89
C HIS A 208 -20.41 4.76 -2.83
N ARG A 209 -20.15 3.73 -2.01
CA ARG A 209 -18.83 3.10 -1.93
C ARG A 209 -18.45 2.41 -3.24
N GLU A 210 -19.42 1.79 -3.90
CA GLU A 210 -19.18 1.01 -5.12
C GLU A 210 -19.33 1.81 -6.42
N LEU A 211 -19.94 3.00 -6.39
CA LEU A 211 -20.18 3.84 -7.57
C LEU A 211 -18.93 4.14 -8.40
N PRO A 212 -17.80 4.59 -7.82
CA PRO A 212 -16.59 4.86 -8.58
C PRO A 212 -16.05 3.60 -9.26
N HIS A 213 -15.98 2.50 -8.51
CA HIS A 213 -15.56 1.20 -9.03
C HIS A 213 -16.45 0.75 -10.21
N ARG A 214 -17.78 0.79 -10.03
CA ARG A 214 -18.74 0.44 -11.08
C ARG A 214 -18.60 1.31 -12.33
N TYR A 215 -18.35 2.60 -12.17
CA TYR A 215 -18.15 3.52 -13.30
C TYR A 215 -16.91 3.16 -14.14
N TYR A 216 -15.76 2.91 -13.50
CA TYR A 216 -14.53 2.58 -14.21
C TYR A 216 -14.55 1.17 -14.81
N MET A 217 -15.13 0.19 -14.11
CA MET A 217 -15.24 -1.18 -14.62
C MET A 217 -16.24 -1.31 -15.78
N ASN A 218 -17.29 -0.48 -15.80
CA ASN A 218 -18.24 -0.45 -16.92
C ASN A 218 -17.67 0.23 -18.18
N LYS A 219 -16.58 1.01 -18.05
CA LYS A 219 -15.86 1.61 -19.19
C LYS A 219 -14.81 0.68 -19.80
N SER A 220 -14.39 -0.37 -19.11
CA SER A 220 -13.37 -1.32 -19.57
C SER A 220 -13.71 -2.02 -20.89
N PRO A 221 -14.97 -2.43 -21.19
CA PRO A 221 -15.30 -3.06 -22.47
C PRO A 221 -15.08 -2.13 -23.68
N GLU A 222 -15.38 -0.83 -23.55
CA GLU A 222 -15.19 0.15 -24.63
C GLU A 222 -13.72 0.47 -24.90
N VAL A 223 -12.87 0.41 -23.88
CA VAL A 223 -11.42 0.64 -24.01
C VAL A 223 -10.71 -0.58 -24.58
N ALA A 224 -11.17 -1.79 -24.23
CA ALA A 224 -10.71 -3.04 -24.83
C ALA A 224 -11.11 -3.16 -26.32
N ALA A 225 -12.26 -2.61 -26.72
CA ALA A 225 -12.71 -2.59 -28.11
C ALA A 225 -12.04 -1.51 -28.99
N LYS A 226 -11.26 -0.59 -28.40
CA LYS A 226 -10.58 0.52 -29.09
C LYS A 226 -9.05 0.36 -29.19
N CYS A 227 -8.50 -0.75 -28.71
CA CYS A 227 -7.08 -1.12 -28.88
C CYS A 227 -6.96 -2.29 -29.85
#